data_AF-Q9REG8-F1
#
_entry.id   AF-Q9REG8-F1
#
_cell.length_a   1.000
_cell.length_b   1.000
_cell.length_c   1.000
_cell.angle_alpha   90.00
_cell.angle_beta   90.00
_cell.angle_gamma   90.00
#
_symmetry.space_group_name_H-M   'P 1'
#
loop_
_entity.id
_entity.type
_entity.pdbx_description
1 polymer ?
#
loop_
_entity_poly.entity_id
_entity_poly.type
_entity_poly.pdbx_seq_one_letter_code
_entity_poly.pdbx_strand_id
1 'polypeptide(L)'
;DLKLQLDKKLKDFDTNVATAQGILSTDGTGKIDQLKNEILNTKKAIQNDLQQIALIPGALNEQGFAIFKEVYSLSKEIIEPAAQAGVAAYNKGKEINNSILEAEKKAVQEATEQGKTALEIESAKKAAREAIEKSKQGEIAAAAAAKTQEYDLMKVIDTEKIKKTFGVFAEVNKLTAEQRAYLDDLEKQNQKIYDLTTKLSIADLQKSMLLLTQNDLHTFANQIDVELDLLKRYKEDLNLIKNSITKLSTNVDTTSEQSQKDTLRQLKNVIVTLKNKYINFNIAFFRNS
;
A
#
# COMPACT_ATOMS: atom_id res chain seq x y z
N ASP A 1 -16.72 -13.02 7.45
CA ASP A 1 -16.74 -11.89 8.39
C ASP A 1 -15.65 -10.86 8.08
N LEU A 2 -14.36 -11.20 8.21
CA LEU A 2 -13.22 -10.31 7.92
C LEU A 2 -13.34 -9.55 6.57
N LYS A 3 -13.68 -10.26 5.48
CA LYS A 3 -13.84 -9.65 4.16
C LYS A 3 -14.94 -8.58 4.11
N LEU A 4 -16.10 -8.85 4.71
CA LEU A 4 -17.20 -7.88 4.75
C LEU A 4 -16.80 -6.61 5.50
N GLN A 5 -16.04 -6.76 6.60
CA GLN A 5 -15.52 -5.62 7.34
C GLN A 5 -14.47 -4.84 6.55
N LEU A 6 -13.57 -5.53 5.84
CA LEU A 6 -12.57 -4.94 4.97
C LEU A 6 -13.21 -4.10 3.87
N ASP A 7 -14.18 -4.66 3.15
CA ASP A 7 -14.88 -3.99 2.05
C ASP A 7 -15.63 -2.74 2.53
N LYS A 8 -16.28 -2.84 3.69
CA LYS A 8 -16.95 -1.68 4.30
C LYS A 8 -15.96 -0.57 4.63
N LYS A 9 -14.86 -0.90 5.32
CA LYS A 9 -13.82 0.08 5.69
C LYS A 9 -13.17 0.71 4.47
N LEU A 10 -12.96 -0.06 3.40
CA LEU A 10 -12.38 0.43 2.15
C LEU A 10 -13.32 1.43 1.47
N LYS A 11 -14.63 1.14 1.42
CA LYS A 11 -15.63 2.07 0.89
C LYS A 11 -15.73 3.37 1.69
N ASP A 12 -15.69 3.28 3.01
CA ASP A 12 -15.69 4.47 3.89
C ASP A 12 -14.41 5.29 3.65
N PHE A 13 -13.26 4.63 3.50
CA PHE A 13 -12.00 5.28 3.16
C PHE A 13 -12.04 5.97 1.80
N ASP A 14 -12.57 5.32 0.76
CA ASP A 14 -12.73 5.91 -0.58
C ASP A 14 -13.57 7.19 -0.55
N THR A 15 -14.64 7.19 0.25
CA THR A 15 -15.50 8.37 0.43
C THR A 15 -14.72 9.52 1.07
N ASN A 16 -13.91 9.22 2.09
CA ASN A 16 -13.06 10.20 2.76
C ASN A 16 -11.96 10.73 1.84
N VAL A 17 -11.34 9.86 1.04
CA VAL A 17 -10.32 10.25 0.05
C VAL A 17 -10.93 11.16 -1.02
N ALA A 18 -12.11 10.84 -1.55
CA ALA A 18 -12.79 11.71 -2.52
C ALA A 18 -13.08 13.10 -1.93
N THR A 19 -13.55 13.15 -0.69
CA THR A 19 -13.79 14.41 0.03
C THR A 19 -12.49 15.21 0.21
N ALA A 20 -11.42 14.56 0.68
CA ALA A 20 -10.13 15.20 0.88
C ALA A 20 -9.50 15.68 -0.43
N GLN A 21 -9.59 14.89 -1.51
CA GLN A 21 -9.15 15.29 -2.85
C GLN A 21 -9.88 16.54 -3.33
N GLY A 22 -11.20 16.61 -3.12
CA GLY A 22 -12.01 17.79 -3.43
C GLY A 22 -11.52 19.05 -2.70
N ILE A 23 -11.20 18.94 -1.41
CA ILE A 23 -10.67 20.05 -0.60
C ILE A 23 -9.27 20.48 -1.09
N LEU A 24 -8.40 19.52 -1.39
CA LEU A 24 -7.01 19.80 -1.79
C LEU A 24 -6.90 20.34 -3.22
N SER A 25 -7.93 20.17 -4.07
CA SER A 25 -7.93 20.68 -5.46
C SER A 25 -7.89 22.20 -5.57
N THR A 26 -8.21 22.93 -4.51
CA THR A 26 -8.13 24.40 -4.50
C THR A 26 -6.77 24.93 -4.06
N ASP A 27 -5.94 24.09 -3.41
CA ASP A 27 -4.73 24.52 -2.69
C ASP A 27 -3.41 24.14 -3.41
N GLY A 28 -3.47 23.40 -4.54
CA GLY A 28 -2.31 22.83 -5.22
C GLY A 28 -2.10 23.31 -6.67
N THR A 29 -1.04 22.80 -7.31
CA THR A 29 -0.73 23.12 -8.72
C THR A 29 -1.61 22.37 -9.71
N GLY A 30 -2.30 21.32 -9.25
CA GLY A 30 -3.09 20.42 -10.09
C GLY A 30 -2.24 19.37 -10.82
N LYS A 31 -0.90 19.37 -10.62
CA LYS A 31 0.03 18.38 -11.20
C LYS A 31 -0.44 16.95 -10.95
N ILE A 32 -0.87 16.66 -9.72
CA ILE A 32 -1.27 15.30 -9.35
C ILE A 32 -2.62 14.90 -9.94
N ASP A 33 -3.53 15.84 -10.18
CA ASP A 33 -4.78 15.53 -10.86
C ASP A 33 -4.53 15.09 -12.32
N GLN A 34 -3.50 15.66 -12.96
CA GLN A 34 -3.07 15.30 -14.30
C GLN A 34 -2.32 13.97 -14.34
N LEU A 35 -1.46 13.73 -13.35
CA LEU A 35 -0.59 12.54 -13.29
C LEU A 35 -1.22 11.32 -12.59
N LYS A 36 -2.40 11.47 -11.97
CA LYS A 36 -3.05 10.43 -11.16
C LYS A 36 -3.09 9.07 -11.84
N ASN A 37 -3.59 9.01 -13.08
CA ASN A 37 -3.70 7.74 -13.80
C ASN A 37 -2.33 7.14 -14.12
N GLU A 38 -1.33 7.97 -14.41
CA GLU A 38 0.02 7.52 -14.70
C GLU A 38 0.70 6.95 -13.46
N ILE A 39 0.54 7.60 -12.30
CA ILE A 39 0.99 7.10 -10.99
C ILE A 39 0.36 5.74 -10.68
N LEU A 40 -0.97 5.62 -10.80
CA LEU A 40 -1.69 4.37 -10.51
C LEU A 40 -1.31 3.24 -11.47
N ASN A 41 -1.14 3.55 -12.76
CA ASN A 41 -0.71 2.55 -13.75
C ASN A 41 0.73 2.09 -13.50
N THR A 42 1.64 3.01 -13.16
CA THR A 42 3.04 2.70 -12.82
C THR A 42 3.09 1.79 -11.59
N LYS A 43 2.30 2.11 -10.56
CA LYS A 43 2.12 1.27 -9.37
C LYS A 43 1.65 -0.15 -9.69
N LYS A 44 0.64 -0.26 -10.55
CA LYS A 44 0.11 -1.55 -10.99
C LYS A 44 1.14 -2.36 -11.77
N ALA A 45 1.96 -1.70 -12.59
CA ALA A 45 3.05 -2.34 -13.31
C ALA A 45 4.11 -2.88 -12.34
N ILE A 46 4.59 -2.07 -11.39
CA ILE A 46 5.52 -2.50 -10.31
C ILE A 46 4.98 -3.73 -9.60
N GLN A 47 3.71 -3.71 -9.20
CA GLN A 47 3.07 -4.83 -8.50
C GLN A 47 3.02 -6.08 -9.37
N ASN A 48 2.68 -5.94 -10.66
CA ASN A 48 2.64 -7.06 -11.59
C ASN A 48 4.04 -7.66 -11.77
N ASP A 49 5.07 -6.83 -11.97
CA ASP A 49 6.45 -7.32 -12.14
C ASP A 49 6.92 -8.07 -10.90
N LEU A 50 6.70 -7.51 -9.70
CA LEU A 50 7.00 -8.19 -8.44
C LEU A 50 6.28 -9.54 -8.31
N GLN A 51 5.03 -9.64 -8.74
CA GLN A 51 4.29 -10.91 -8.78
C GLN A 51 4.90 -11.90 -9.77
N GLN A 52 5.24 -11.47 -10.99
CA GLN A 52 5.83 -12.35 -11.99
C GLN A 52 7.22 -12.84 -11.56
N ILE A 53 8.00 -11.99 -10.89
CA ILE A 53 9.27 -12.35 -10.28
C ILE A 53 9.08 -13.37 -9.14
N ALA A 54 8.01 -13.26 -8.35
CA ALA A 54 7.69 -14.24 -7.30
C ALA A 54 7.30 -15.63 -7.86
N LEU A 55 6.92 -15.74 -9.14
CA LEU A 55 6.56 -17.00 -9.78
C LEU A 55 7.76 -17.82 -10.29
N ILE A 56 8.98 -17.30 -10.15
CA ILE A 56 10.22 -17.94 -10.63
C ILE A 56 10.49 -19.26 -9.88
N PRO A 57 10.64 -20.41 -10.57
CA PRO A 57 11.07 -21.67 -9.96
C PRO A 57 12.44 -21.50 -9.29
N GLY A 58 12.55 -21.85 -8.00
CA GLY A 58 13.80 -21.71 -7.23
C GLY A 58 13.92 -20.41 -6.41
N ALA A 59 13.03 -19.42 -6.58
CA ALA A 59 12.98 -18.21 -5.74
C ALA A 59 12.71 -18.49 -4.25
N LEU A 60 12.30 -19.72 -3.92
CA LEU A 60 12.02 -20.18 -2.56
C LEU A 60 13.17 -20.98 -1.93
N ASN A 61 14.31 -21.14 -2.61
CA ASN A 61 15.54 -21.54 -1.91
C ASN A 61 16.06 -20.33 -1.10
N GLU A 62 16.84 -20.59 -0.06
CA GLU A 62 17.25 -19.55 0.90
C GLU A 62 17.96 -18.36 0.24
N GLN A 63 18.77 -18.62 -0.79
CA GLN A 63 19.50 -17.59 -1.54
C GLN A 63 18.57 -16.77 -2.45
N GLY A 64 17.67 -17.42 -3.17
CA GLY A 64 16.68 -16.77 -4.04
C GLY A 64 15.70 -15.90 -3.26
N PHE A 65 15.29 -16.36 -2.08
CA PHE A 65 14.38 -15.63 -1.20
C PHE A 65 15.06 -14.40 -0.58
N ALA A 66 16.31 -14.53 -0.12
CA ALA A 66 17.08 -13.41 0.43
C ALA A 66 17.26 -12.29 -0.60
N ILE A 67 17.56 -12.64 -1.85
CA ILE A 67 17.75 -11.67 -2.93
C ILE A 67 16.41 -11.02 -3.33
N PHE A 68 15.34 -11.81 -3.47
CA PHE A 68 13.99 -11.28 -3.72
C PHE A 68 13.58 -10.26 -2.66
N LYS A 69 13.82 -10.57 -1.38
CA LYS A 69 13.52 -9.68 -0.26
C LYS A 69 14.32 -8.38 -0.33
N GLU A 70 15.60 -8.45 -0.72
CA GLU A 70 16.43 -7.25 -0.87
C GLU A 70 15.88 -6.35 -1.98
N VAL A 71 15.56 -6.91 -3.15
CA VAL A 71 14.94 -6.13 -4.23
C VAL A 71 13.63 -5.54 -3.76
N TYR A 72 12.74 -6.36 -3.22
CA TYR A 72 11.42 -5.90 -2.78
C TYR A 72 11.54 -4.72 -1.82
N SER A 73 12.53 -4.78 -0.92
CA SER A 73 12.82 -3.70 0.03
C SER A 73 13.39 -2.45 -0.65
N LEU A 74 14.25 -2.60 -1.67
CA LEU A 74 14.80 -1.48 -2.45
C LEU A 74 13.76 -0.84 -3.37
N SER A 75 12.83 -1.63 -3.89
CA SER A 75 11.69 -1.16 -4.70
C SER A 75 10.56 -0.60 -3.85
N LYS A 76 10.59 -0.82 -2.54
CA LYS A 76 9.58 -0.24 -1.65
C LYS A 76 9.81 1.25 -1.56
N GLU A 77 8.74 1.97 -1.87
CA GLU A 77 8.59 3.40 -1.70
C GLU A 77 8.84 3.81 -0.24
N ILE A 78 10.01 4.40 0.01
CA ILE A 78 10.31 5.05 1.28
C ILE A 78 9.94 6.51 1.10
N ILE A 79 8.92 6.95 1.85
CA ILE A 79 8.53 8.35 1.90
C ILE A 79 9.71 9.15 2.46
N GLU A 80 10.09 10.22 1.77
CA GLU A 80 11.20 11.07 2.18
C GLU A 80 10.85 11.78 3.52
N PRO A 81 11.73 11.75 4.54
CA PRO A 81 11.45 12.39 5.82
C PRO A 81 11.14 13.89 5.71
N ALA A 82 11.77 14.58 4.76
CA ALA A 82 11.51 15.99 4.49
C ALA A 82 10.06 16.25 4.05
N ALA A 83 9.48 15.36 3.21
CA ALA A 83 8.07 15.43 2.82
C ALA A 83 7.15 15.27 4.04
N GLN A 84 7.43 14.32 4.93
CA GLN A 84 6.64 14.13 6.15
C GLN A 84 6.71 15.35 7.07
N ALA A 85 7.91 15.90 7.26
CA ALA A 85 8.13 17.10 8.07
C ALA A 85 7.42 18.32 7.47
N GLY A 86 7.46 18.50 6.15
CA GLY A 86 6.75 19.55 5.43
C GLY A 86 5.24 19.48 5.63
N VAL A 87 4.65 18.29 5.47
CA VAL A 87 3.21 18.06 5.72
C VAL A 87 2.84 18.36 7.17
N ALA A 88 3.65 17.90 8.12
CA ALA A 88 3.41 18.14 9.55
C ALA A 88 3.45 19.64 9.88
N ALA A 89 4.46 20.36 9.39
CA ALA A 89 4.60 21.81 9.59
C ALA A 89 3.42 22.58 8.98
N TYR A 90 3.02 22.23 7.75
CA TYR A 90 1.89 22.86 7.09
C TYR A 90 0.56 22.63 7.83
N ASN A 91 0.30 21.39 8.26
CA ASN A 91 -0.87 21.05 9.06
C ASN A 91 -0.85 21.80 10.41
N LYS A 92 0.32 21.93 11.03
CA LYS A 92 0.47 22.71 12.26
C LYS A 92 0.11 24.17 12.06
N GLY A 93 0.50 24.75 10.92
CA GLY A 93 0.07 26.10 10.53
C GLY A 93 -1.46 26.25 10.42
N LYS A 94 -2.14 25.26 9.81
CA LYS A 94 -3.62 25.23 9.74
C LYS A 94 -4.26 25.17 11.14
N GLU A 95 -3.72 24.34 12.04
CA GLU A 95 -4.18 24.26 13.44
C GLU A 95 -4.02 25.59 14.19
N ILE A 96 -2.86 26.25 14.03
CA ILE A 96 -2.59 27.55 14.65
C ILE A 96 -3.57 28.61 14.12
N ASN A 97 -3.80 28.63 12.80
CA ASN A 97 -4.76 29.55 12.20
C ASN A 97 -6.18 29.34 12.75
N ASN A 98 -6.62 28.09 12.90
CA ASN A 98 -7.91 27.79 13.52
C ASN A 98 -7.95 28.26 14.99
N SER A 99 -6.85 28.07 15.74
CA SER A 99 -6.74 28.53 17.12
C SER A 99 -6.80 30.06 17.24
N ILE A 100 -6.21 30.79 16.28
CA ILE A 100 -6.32 32.25 16.17
C ILE A 100 -7.79 32.64 15.96
N LEU A 101 -8.48 32.01 15.01
CA LEU A 101 -9.89 32.32 14.72
C LEU A 101 -10.80 32.08 15.93
N GLU A 102 -10.59 30.99 16.67
CA GLU A 102 -11.36 30.71 17.88
C GLU A 102 -11.03 31.69 19.02
N ALA A 103 -9.77 32.07 19.19
CA ALA A 103 -9.38 33.09 20.17
C ALA A 103 -9.95 34.47 19.84
N GLU A 104 -9.97 34.85 18.56
CA GLU A 104 -10.61 36.07 18.08
C GLU A 104 -12.12 36.08 18.38
N LYS A 105 -12.83 34.98 18.08
CA LYS A 105 -14.26 34.85 18.39
C LYS A 105 -14.52 34.99 19.90
N LYS A 106 -13.71 34.32 20.73
CA LYS A 106 -13.83 34.39 22.19
C LYS A 106 -13.60 35.82 22.71
N ALA A 107 -12.56 36.50 22.22
CA ALA A 107 -12.27 37.89 22.60
C ALA A 107 -13.40 38.85 22.20
N VAL A 108 -14.00 38.65 21.03
CA VAL A 108 -15.18 39.43 20.59
C VAL A 108 -16.37 39.18 21.51
N GLN A 109 -16.65 37.92 21.86
CA GLN A 109 -17.75 37.58 22.75
C GLN A 109 -17.58 38.20 24.14
N GLU A 110 -16.43 38.01 24.76
CA GLU A 110 -16.14 38.53 26.11
C GLU A 110 -16.20 40.06 26.16
N ALA A 111 -15.66 40.75 25.16
CA ALA A 111 -15.71 42.21 25.09
C ALA A 111 -17.14 42.73 24.87
N THR A 112 -17.94 42.03 24.06
CA THR A 112 -19.36 42.38 23.84
C THR A 112 -20.17 42.22 25.13
N GLU A 113 -19.98 41.12 25.86
CA GLU A 113 -20.64 40.87 27.15
C GLU A 113 -20.27 41.91 28.22
N GLN A 114 -19.07 42.50 28.13
CA GLN A 114 -18.61 43.59 28.98
C GLN A 114 -19.10 44.99 28.55
N GLY A 115 -19.93 45.09 27.51
CA GLY A 115 -20.45 46.36 27.01
C GLY A 115 -19.39 47.27 26.38
N LYS A 116 -18.31 46.69 25.84
CA LYS A 116 -17.22 47.41 25.20
C LYS A 116 -17.64 48.07 23.88
N THR A 117 -16.96 49.16 23.53
CA THR A 117 -17.16 49.83 22.24
C THR A 117 -16.58 49.02 21.08
N ALA A 118 -17.01 49.31 19.84
CA ALA A 118 -16.49 48.63 18.66
C ALA A 118 -14.96 48.73 18.50
N LEU A 119 -14.36 49.87 18.85
CA LEU A 119 -12.91 50.07 18.84
C LEU A 119 -12.20 49.19 19.88
N GLU A 120 -12.78 49.05 21.07
CA GLU A 120 -12.24 48.20 22.12
C GLU A 120 -12.36 46.71 21.77
N ILE A 121 -13.45 46.30 21.10
CA ILE A 121 -13.65 44.93 20.61
C ILE A 121 -12.59 44.58 19.56
N GLU A 122 -12.34 45.46 18.58
CA GLU A 122 -11.29 45.23 17.58
C GLU A 122 -9.89 45.20 18.21
N SER A 123 -9.64 46.04 19.23
CA SER A 123 -8.38 45.98 19.98
C SER A 123 -8.22 44.66 20.74
N ALA A 124 -9.28 44.14 21.36
CA ALA A 124 -9.27 42.86 22.08
C ALA A 124 -9.04 41.68 21.12
N LYS A 125 -9.71 41.70 19.96
CA LYS A 125 -9.51 40.72 18.88
C LYS A 125 -8.06 40.71 18.39
N LYS A 126 -7.50 41.89 18.11
CA LYS A 126 -6.10 42.03 17.67
C LYS A 126 -5.12 41.53 18.73
N ALA A 127 -5.33 41.88 20.00
CA ALA A 127 -4.48 41.40 21.10
C ALA A 127 -4.51 39.88 21.26
N ALA A 128 -5.68 39.25 21.12
CA ALA A 128 -5.82 37.79 21.16
C ALA A 128 -5.05 37.10 20.02
N ARG A 129 -5.14 37.65 18.80
CA ARG A 129 -4.36 37.21 17.65
C ARG A 129 -2.85 37.35 17.87
N GLU A 130 -2.39 38.54 18.25
CA GLU A 130 -0.96 38.83 18.44
C GLU A 130 -0.33 37.96 19.54
N ALA A 131 -1.07 37.65 20.60
CA ALA A 131 -0.60 36.75 21.65
C ALA A 131 -0.28 35.35 21.11
N ILE A 132 -1.13 34.81 20.24
CA ILE A 132 -0.90 33.50 19.61
C ILE A 132 0.21 33.63 18.57
N GLU A 133 0.17 34.62 17.68
CA GLU A 133 1.19 34.81 16.64
C GLU A 133 2.60 34.94 17.23
N LYS A 134 2.76 35.69 18.33
CA LYS A 134 4.04 35.85 19.03
C LYS A 134 4.50 34.56 19.71
N SER A 135 3.59 33.84 20.37
CA SER A 135 3.94 32.58 21.04
C SER A 135 4.20 31.42 20.07
N LYS A 136 3.70 31.53 18.83
CA LYS A 136 3.75 30.49 17.79
C LYS A 136 4.55 30.88 16.56
N GLN A 137 5.35 31.94 16.65
CA GLN A 137 6.07 32.54 15.52
C GLN A 137 6.91 31.52 14.73
N GLY A 138 7.64 30.63 15.42
CA GLY A 138 8.46 29.60 14.78
C GLY A 138 7.65 28.59 13.98
N GLU A 139 6.53 28.13 14.52
CA GLU A 139 5.62 27.18 13.85
C GLU A 139 4.92 27.83 12.65
N ILE A 140 4.55 29.11 12.76
CA ILE A 140 3.99 29.90 11.66
C ILE A 140 5.03 30.07 10.53
N ALA A 141 6.27 30.40 10.87
CA ALA A 141 7.35 30.54 9.90
C ALA A 141 7.65 29.20 9.21
N ALA A 142 7.68 28.09 9.96
CA ALA A 142 7.87 26.75 9.40
C ALA A 142 6.73 26.36 8.46
N ALA A 143 5.47 26.65 8.82
CA ALA A 143 4.32 26.39 7.95
C ALA A 143 4.36 27.22 6.66
N ALA A 144 4.77 28.49 6.75
CA ALA A 144 4.93 29.36 5.59
C ALA A 144 6.05 28.87 4.65
N ALA A 145 7.20 28.46 5.21
CA ALA A 145 8.28 27.86 4.46
C ALA A 145 7.85 26.54 3.81
N ALA A 146 7.12 25.69 4.54
CA ALA A 146 6.62 24.43 4.01
C ALA A 146 5.67 24.65 2.82
N LYS A 147 4.84 25.69 2.86
CA LYS A 147 3.92 26.00 1.76
C LYS A 147 4.63 26.39 0.45
N THR A 148 5.81 27.00 0.52
CA THR A 148 6.53 27.51 -0.66
C THR A 148 7.59 26.56 -1.19
N GLN A 149 8.00 25.57 -0.39
CA GLN A 149 8.96 24.55 -0.79
C GLN A 149 8.32 23.48 -1.67
N GLU A 150 9.16 22.87 -2.50
CA GLU A 150 8.83 21.65 -3.23
C GLU A 150 9.44 20.44 -2.53
N TYR A 151 8.72 19.33 -2.55
CA TYR A 151 9.10 18.10 -1.87
C TYR A 151 9.11 16.92 -2.82
N ASP A 152 10.09 16.06 -2.65
CA ASP A 152 10.04 14.72 -3.21
C ASP A 152 9.28 13.84 -2.24
N LEU A 153 8.21 13.20 -2.71
CA LEU A 153 7.46 12.28 -1.86
C LEU A 153 8.28 11.03 -1.56
N MET A 154 8.93 10.50 -2.60
CA MET A 154 9.67 9.25 -2.53
C MET A 154 11.16 9.50 -2.54
N LYS A 155 11.90 8.68 -1.81
CA LYS A 155 13.35 8.63 -1.93
C LYS A 155 13.74 8.13 -3.31
N VAL A 156 14.81 8.70 -3.87
CA VAL A 156 15.46 8.15 -5.07
C VAL A 156 15.86 6.70 -4.81
N ILE A 157 15.41 5.82 -5.70
CA ILE A 157 15.73 4.39 -5.64
C ILE A 157 17.15 4.19 -6.20
N ASP A 158 17.97 3.42 -5.48
CA ASP A 158 19.31 3.03 -5.95
C ASP A 158 19.19 1.91 -7.00
N THR A 159 18.95 2.34 -8.24
CA THR A 159 18.73 1.45 -9.39
C THR A 159 19.95 0.59 -9.69
N GLU A 160 21.17 1.10 -9.46
CA GLU A 160 22.41 0.33 -9.63
C GLU A 160 22.55 -0.77 -8.57
N LYS A 161 22.15 -0.50 -7.33
CA LYS A 161 22.09 -1.55 -6.30
C LYS A 161 21.04 -2.60 -6.65
N ILE A 162 19.86 -2.21 -7.15
CA ILE A 162 18.84 -3.15 -7.62
C ILE A 162 19.40 -4.03 -8.75
N LYS A 163 20.01 -3.43 -9.77
CA LYS A 163 20.67 -4.15 -10.88
C LYS A 163 21.70 -5.14 -10.39
N LYS A 164 22.57 -4.73 -9.46
CA LYS A 164 23.63 -5.59 -8.93
C LYS A 164 23.05 -6.77 -8.14
N THR A 165 22.13 -6.51 -7.24
CA THR A 165 21.44 -7.54 -6.44
C THR A 165 20.71 -8.54 -7.36
N PHE A 166 20.07 -8.06 -8.42
CA PHE A 166 19.40 -8.94 -9.38
C PHE A 166 20.33 -9.64 -10.37
N GLY A 167 21.44 -9.04 -10.78
CA GLY A 167 22.45 -9.70 -11.61
C GLY A 167 22.94 -10.99 -10.94
N VAL A 168 23.20 -10.92 -9.63
CA VAL A 168 23.53 -12.10 -8.82
C VAL A 168 22.40 -13.14 -8.83
N PHE A 169 21.14 -12.73 -8.70
CA PHE A 169 19.99 -13.63 -8.77
C PHE A 169 19.84 -14.31 -10.13
N ALA A 170 20.07 -13.56 -11.22
CA ALA A 170 19.96 -14.04 -12.59
C ALA A 170 21.01 -15.12 -12.91
N GLU A 171 22.22 -14.95 -12.39
CA GLU A 171 23.33 -15.90 -12.53
C GLU A 171 23.08 -17.18 -11.71
N VAL A 172 22.58 -17.05 -10.48
CA VAL A 172 22.34 -18.18 -9.56
C VAL A 172 21.16 -19.05 -10.02
N ASN A 173 20.07 -18.44 -10.50
CA ASN A 173 18.81 -19.15 -10.77
C ASN A 173 18.53 -19.42 -12.26
N LYS A 174 19.44 -19.06 -13.18
CA LYS A 174 19.29 -19.25 -14.64
C LYS A 174 17.93 -18.76 -15.17
N LEU A 175 17.60 -17.50 -14.87
CA LEU A 175 16.30 -16.91 -15.24
C LEU A 175 16.00 -16.99 -16.72
N THR A 176 14.72 -17.16 -17.05
CA THR A 176 14.20 -17.07 -18.42
C THR A 176 14.30 -15.63 -18.94
N ALA A 177 14.23 -15.46 -20.27
CA ALA A 177 14.21 -14.14 -20.90
C ALA A 177 13.01 -13.29 -20.44
N GLU A 178 11.83 -13.90 -20.28
CA GLU A 178 10.64 -13.22 -19.75
C GLU A 178 10.85 -12.74 -18.32
N GLN A 179 11.48 -13.55 -17.48
CA GLN A 179 11.76 -13.19 -16.09
C GLN A 179 12.75 -12.02 -16.01
N ARG A 180 13.76 -11.97 -16.88
CA ARG A 180 14.67 -10.81 -16.97
C ARG A 180 13.94 -9.56 -17.46
N ALA A 181 12.99 -9.69 -18.38
CA ALA A 181 12.22 -8.55 -18.87
C ALA A 181 11.38 -7.89 -17.75
N TYR A 182 10.78 -8.67 -16.84
CA TYR A 182 10.08 -8.11 -15.68
C TYR A 182 11.01 -7.38 -14.71
N LEU A 183 12.28 -7.77 -14.63
CA LEU A 183 13.29 -7.07 -13.82
C LEU A 183 13.65 -5.72 -14.41
N ASP A 184 13.91 -5.70 -15.71
CA ASP A 184 14.23 -4.48 -16.44
C ASP A 184 13.04 -3.51 -16.44
N ASP A 185 11.80 -4.03 -16.47
CA ASP A 185 10.60 -3.17 -16.33
C ASP A 185 10.46 -2.62 -14.91
N LEU A 186 10.63 -3.45 -13.88
CA LEU A 186 10.55 -3.04 -12.48
C LEU A 186 11.49 -1.86 -12.17
N GLU A 187 12.71 -1.87 -12.70
CA GLU A 187 13.65 -0.74 -12.58
C GLU A 187 13.08 0.54 -13.21
N LYS A 188 12.58 0.45 -14.44
CA LYS A 188 12.01 1.60 -15.16
C LYS A 188 10.80 2.16 -14.45
N GLN A 189 9.90 1.30 -13.98
CA GLN A 189 8.70 1.73 -13.27
C GLN A 189 9.05 2.36 -11.91
N ASN A 190 10.06 1.84 -11.21
CA ASN A 190 10.57 2.41 -9.95
C ASN A 190 11.18 3.82 -10.15
N GLN A 191 11.95 4.02 -11.22
CA GLN A 191 12.43 5.36 -11.55
C GLN A 191 11.27 6.29 -11.92
N LYS A 192 10.34 5.78 -12.73
CA LYS A 192 9.16 6.55 -13.17
C LYS A 192 8.29 7.00 -12.00
N ILE A 193 8.05 6.15 -10.99
CA ILE A 193 7.25 6.56 -9.82
C ILE A 193 7.95 7.65 -9.00
N TYR A 194 9.29 7.61 -8.89
CA TYR A 194 10.04 8.71 -8.29
C TYR A 194 9.88 10.00 -9.11
N ASP A 195 10.08 9.94 -10.44
CA ASP A 195 9.97 11.11 -11.32
C ASP A 195 8.56 11.74 -11.31
N LEU A 196 7.51 10.91 -11.17
CA LEU A 196 6.12 11.39 -11.06
C LEU A 196 5.82 12.05 -9.71
N THR A 197 6.59 11.72 -8.68
CA THR A 197 6.34 12.14 -7.29
C THR A 197 7.44 13.05 -6.71
N THR A 198 8.36 13.51 -7.55
CA THR A 198 9.35 14.56 -7.25
C THR A 198 8.74 15.96 -7.40
N LYS A 199 9.30 16.95 -6.70
CA LYS A 199 8.97 18.38 -6.82
C LYS A 199 7.46 18.64 -6.72
N LEU A 200 6.89 18.27 -5.59
CA LEU A 200 5.48 18.45 -5.27
C LEU A 200 5.30 19.61 -4.30
N SER A 201 4.30 20.46 -4.53
CA SER A 201 3.79 21.36 -3.48
C SER A 201 3.22 20.53 -2.33
N ILE A 202 3.05 21.13 -1.14
CA ILE A 202 2.43 20.39 -0.01
C ILE A 202 1.03 19.85 -0.34
N ALA A 203 0.21 20.58 -1.08
CA ALA A 203 -1.11 20.11 -1.45
C ALA A 203 -1.04 18.92 -2.43
N ASP A 204 -0.16 18.99 -3.42
CA ASP A 204 0.10 17.87 -4.35
C ASP A 204 0.70 16.66 -3.62
N LEU A 205 1.57 16.89 -2.64
CA LEU A 205 2.17 15.87 -1.80
C LEU A 205 1.10 15.15 -0.96
N GLN A 206 0.23 15.89 -0.29
CA GLN A 206 -0.89 15.34 0.48
C GLN A 206 -1.84 14.54 -0.41
N LYS A 207 -2.17 15.04 -1.62
CA LYS A 207 -2.97 14.30 -2.61
C LYS A 207 -2.31 13.00 -3.02
N SER A 208 -1.00 13.04 -3.30
CA SER A 208 -0.23 11.85 -3.69
C SER A 208 -0.22 10.81 -2.59
N MET A 209 0.05 11.21 -1.33
CA MET A 209 0.01 10.30 -0.19
C MET A 209 -1.35 9.61 -0.04
N LEU A 210 -2.46 10.35 -0.20
CA LEU A 210 -3.81 9.80 -0.16
C LEU A 210 -4.06 8.81 -1.31
N LEU A 211 -3.67 9.17 -2.53
CA LEU A 211 -3.81 8.32 -3.72
C LEU A 211 -3.03 7.01 -3.58
N LEU A 212 -1.79 7.08 -3.13
CA LEU A 212 -0.94 5.89 -2.97
C LEU A 212 -1.45 5.00 -1.84
N THR A 213 -1.88 5.60 -0.70
CA THR A 213 -2.49 4.84 0.40
C THR A 213 -3.77 4.15 -0.06
N GLN A 214 -4.62 4.83 -0.83
CA GLN A 214 -5.81 4.25 -1.43
C GLN A 214 -5.45 3.07 -2.32
N ASN A 215 -4.51 3.25 -3.24
CA ASN A 215 -4.05 2.18 -4.12
C ASN A 215 -3.52 0.97 -3.34
N ASP A 216 -2.71 1.18 -2.30
CA ASP A 216 -2.14 0.12 -1.49
C ASP A 216 -3.23 -0.66 -0.73
N LEU A 217 -4.24 0.02 -0.19
CA LEU A 217 -5.37 -0.63 0.48
C LEU A 217 -6.24 -1.44 -0.49
N HIS A 218 -6.50 -0.92 -1.69
CA HIS A 218 -7.21 -1.66 -2.74
C HIS A 218 -6.41 -2.87 -3.22
N THR A 219 -5.09 -2.73 -3.35
CA THR A 219 -4.20 -3.84 -3.69
C THR A 219 -4.27 -4.93 -2.63
N PHE A 220 -4.18 -4.55 -1.35
CA PHE A 220 -4.32 -5.49 -0.24
C PHE A 220 -5.67 -6.21 -0.26
N ALA A 221 -6.78 -5.47 -0.46
CA ALA A 221 -8.10 -6.08 -0.54
C ALA A 221 -8.23 -7.08 -1.70
N ASN A 222 -7.69 -6.73 -2.88
CA ASN A 222 -7.65 -7.62 -4.04
C ASN A 222 -6.82 -8.88 -3.77
N GLN A 223 -5.70 -8.76 -3.05
CA GLN A 223 -4.89 -9.92 -2.65
C GLN A 223 -5.67 -10.85 -1.70
N ILE A 224 -6.40 -10.29 -0.74
CA ILE A 224 -7.28 -11.08 0.14
C ILE A 224 -8.37 -11.79 -0.67
N ASP A 225 -8.94 -11.15 -1.70
CA ASP A 225 -9.90 -11.79 -2.60
C ASP A 225 -9.30 -13.02 -3.32
N VAL A 226 -8.09 -12.86 -3.88
CA VAL A 226 -7.36 -13.96 -4.54
C VAL A 226 -7.11 -15.12 -3.58
N GLU A 227 -6.65 -14.83 -2.35
CA GLU A 227 -6.41 -15.85 -1.33
C GLU A 227 -7.67 -16.58 -0.90
N LEU A 228 -8.78 -15.86 -0.71
CA LEU A 228 -10.07 -16.47 -0.36
C LEU A 228 -10.56 -17.40 -1.47
N ASP A 229 -10.38 -17.02 -2.73
CA ASP A 229 -10.76 -17.87 -3.87
C ASP A 229 -9.85 -19.09 -4.03
N LEU A 230 -8.56 -18.97 -3.71
CA LEU A 230 -7.66 -20.13 -3.60
C LEU A 230 -8.11 -21.07 -2.49
N LEU A 231 -8.38 -20.56 -1.28
CA LEU A 231 -8.85 -21.36 -0.15
C LEU A 231 -10.16 -22.10 -0.44
N LYS A 232 -11.12 -21.47 -1.14
CA LYS A 232 -12.35 -22.12 -1.59
C LYS A 232 -12.05 -23.32 -2.50
N ARG A 233 -11.19 -23.11 -3.52
CA ARG A 233 -10.77 -24.18 -4.45
C ARG A 233 -10.05 -25.32 -3.72
N TYR A 234 -9.17 -25.00 -2.78
CA TYR A 234 -8.52 -26.03 -1.95
C TYR A 234 -9.52 -26.83 -1.10
N LYS A 235 -10.54 -26.17 -0.54
CA LYS A 235 -11.61 -26.85 0.19
C LYS A 235 -12.42 -27.79 -0.70
N GLU A 236 -12.75 -27.37 -1.91
CA GLU A 236 -13.44 -28.20 -2.91
C GLU A 236 -12.60 -29.43 -3.27
N ASP A 237 -11.32 -29.21 -3.52
CA ASP A 237 -10.35 -30.27 -3.81
C ASP A 237 -10.22 -31.29 -2.67
N LEU A 238 -10.15 -30.82 -1.43
CA LEU A 238 -10.11 -31.68 -0.24
C LEU A 238 -11.41 -32.48 -0.08
N ASN A 239 -12.57 -31.89 -0.40
CA ASN A 239 -13.85 -32.60 -0.39
C ASN A 239 -13.89 -33.70 -1.46
N LEU A 240 -13.37 -33.45 -2.67
CA LEU A 240 -13.24 -34.47 -3.71
C LEU A 240 -12.36 -35.63 -3.24
N ILE A 241 -11.20 -35.33 -2.65
CA ILE A 241 -10.29 -36.34 -2.10
C ILE A 241 -10.95 -37.15 -0.98
N LYS A 242 -11.63 -36.47 -0.04
CA LYS A 242 -12.38 -37.12 1.03
C LYS A 242 -13.43 -38.08 0.47
N ASN A 243 -14.20 -37.65 -0.53
CA ASN A 243 -15.22 -38.48 -1.17
C ASN A 243 -14.61 -39.69 -1.87
N SER A 244 -13.47 -39.54 -2.55
CA SER A 244 -12.73 -40.66 -3.15
C SER A 244 -12.25 -41.66 -2.10
N ILE A 245 -11.68 -41.20 -0.98
CA ILE A 245 -11.27 -42.07 0.13
C ILE A 245 -12.46 -42.81 0.72
N THR A 246 -13.58 -42.12 0.98
CA THR A 246 -14.81 -42.74 1.48
C THR A 246 -15.28 -43.85 0.54
N LYS A 247 -15.40 -43.58 -0.77
CA LYS A 247 -15.82 -44.59 -1.76
C LYS A 247 -14.89 -45.80 -1.79
N LEU A 248 -13.58 -45.58 -1.76
CA LEU A 248 -12.58 -46.64 -1.73
C LEU A 248 -12.69 -47.48 -0.46
N SER A 249 -13.00 -46.86 0.68
CA SER A 249 -13.15 -47.55 1.96
C SER A 249 -14.45 -48.34 2.09
N THR A 250 -15.53 -47.91 1.43
CA THR A 250 -16.86 -48.54 1.56
C THR A 250 -17.15 -49.58 0.49
N ASN A 251 -16.52 -49.48 -0.68
CA ASN A 251 -16.85 -50.31 -1.86
C ASN A 251 -15.85 -51.43 -2.11
N VAL A 252 -14.93 -51.69 -1.18
CA VAL A 252 -13.97 -52.78 -1.33
C VAL A 252 -14.66 -54.12 -1.13
N ASP A 253 -14.54 -55.00 -2.12
CA ASP A 253 -14.95 -56.39 -1.97
C ASP A 253 -13.87 -57.11 -1.16
N THR A 254 -14.17 -57.40 0.10
CA THR A 254 -13.25 -58.05 1.04
C THR A 254 -13.00 -59.52 0.70
N THR A 255 -13.74 -60.10 -0.25
CA THR A 255 -13.58 -61.49 -0.69
C THR A 255 -12.77 -61.62 -1.97
N SER A 256 -12.51 -60.52 -2.69
CA SER A 256 -11.76 -60.49 -3.94
C SER A 256 -10.38 -59.85 -3.79
N GLU A 257 -9.32 -60.67 -3.91
CA GLU A 257 -7.92 -60.19 -3.82
C GLU A 257 -7.61 -59.13 -4.90
N GLN A 258 -8.17 -59.26 -6.10
CA GLN A 258 -7.99 -58.28 -7.18
C GLN A 258 -8.66 -56.94 -6.84
N SER A 259 -9.88 -56.97 -6.29
CA SER A 259 -10.60 -55.77 -5.84
C SER A 259 -9.83 -55.02 -4.75
N GLN A 260 -9.23 -55.74 -3.81
CA GLN A 260 -8.37 -55.17 -2.77
C GLN A 260 -7.11 -54.52 -3.34
N LYS A 261 -6.41 -55.20 -4.27
CA LYS A 261 -5.21 -54.65 -4.94
C LYS A 261 -5.52 -53.38 -5.74
N ASP A 262 -6.64 -53.36 -6.47
CA ASP A 262 -7.05 -52.19 -7.24
C ASP A 262 -7.43 -51.01 -6.33
N THR A 263 -8.10 -51.28 -5.21
CA THR A 263 -8.44 -50.26 -4.21
C THR A 263 -7.17 -49.65 -3.58
N LEU A 264 -6.19 -50.47 -3.20
CA LEU A 264 -4.90 -50.00 -2.66
C LEU A 264 -4.12 -49.14 -3.67
N ARG A 265 -4.13 -49.52 -4.95
CA ARG A 265 -3.51 -48.73 -6.03
C ARG A 265 -4.18 -47.37 -6.19
N GLN A 266 -5.50 -47.32 -6.16
CA GLN A 266 -6.25 -46.06 -6.25
C GLN A 266 -6.02 -45.17 -5.01
N LEU A 267 -5.97 -45.75 -3.81
CA LEU A 267 -5.63 -45.03 -2.57
C LEU A 267 -4.23 -44.40 -2.66
N LYS A 268 -3.24 -45.15 -3.17
CA LYS A 268 -1.87 -44.64 -3.37
C LYS A 268 -1.85 -43.40 -4.28
N ASN A 269 -2.64 -43.41 -5.37
CA ASN A 269 -2.73 -42.25 -6.27
C ASN A 269 -3.38 -41.03 -5.60
N VAL A 270 -4.40 -41.24 -4.76
CA VAL A 270 -5.03 -40.19 -3.97
C VAL A 270 -4.04 -39.58 -2.97
N ILE A 271 -3.23 -40.41 -2.28
CA ILE A 271 -2.19 -39.95 -1.34
C ILE A 271 -1.13 -39.10 -2.06
N VAL A 272 -0.65 -39.52 -3.24
CA VAL A 272 0.30 -38.74 -4.04
C VAL A 272 -0.30 -37.39 -4.44
N THR A 273 -1.57 -37.37 -4.85
CA THR A 273 -2.29 -36.15 -5.21
C THR A 273 -2.41 -35.19 -4.03
N LEU A 274 -2.76 -35.71 -2.84
CA LEU A 274 -2.85 -34.94 -1.60
C LEU A 274 -1.48 -34.33 -1.24
N LYS A 275 -0.41 -35.12 -1.32
CA LYS A 275 0.96 -34.67 -1.04
C LYS A 275 1.37 -33.52 -1.98
N ASN A 276 1.09 -33.65 -3.27
CA ASN A 276 1.38 -32.60 -4.25
C ASN A 276 0.56 -31.33 -3.98
N LYS A 277 -0.74 -31.45 -3.65
CA LYS A 277 -1.57 -30.29 -3.31
C LYS A 277 -1.11 -29.60 -2.02
N TYR A 278 -0.69 -30.35 -1.01
CA TYR A 278 -0.13 -29.80 0.24
C TYR A 278 1.18 -29.04 0.00
N ILE A 279 2.08 -29.59 -0.82
CA ILE A 279 3.31 -28.90 -1.22
C ILE A 279 2.97 -27.60 -1.97
N ASN A 280 2.05 -27.65 -2.93
CA ASN A 280 1.63 -26.46 -3.69
C ASN A 280 0.93 -25.41 -2.81
N PHE A 281 0.14 -25.84 -1.82
CA PHE A 281 -0.48 -24.92 -0.85
C PHE A 281 0.57 -24.20 -0.02
N ASN A 282 1.55 -24.91 0.54
CA ASN A 282 2.63 -24.27 1.31
C ASN A 282 3.43 -23.31 0.42
N ILE A 283 3.73 -23.71 -0.81
CA ILE A 283 4.41 -22.84 -1.78
C ILE A 283 3.59 -21.57 -2.05
N ALA A 284 2.27 -21.65 -2.23
CA ALA A 284 1.41 -20.49 -2.44
C ALA A 284 1.30 -19.61 -1.18
N PHE A 285 1.16 -20.21 -0.01
CA PHE A 285 1.02 -19.51 1.26
C PHE A 285 2.27 -18.68 1.60
N PHE A 286 3.46 -19.26 1.45
CA PHE A 286 4.74 -18.56 1.67
C PHE A 286 5.09 -17.56 0.56
N ARG A 287 4.39 -17.57 -0.59
CA ARG A 287 4.57 -16.57 -1.67
C ARG A 287 3.80 -15.29 -1.42
N ASN A 288 2.75 -15.33 -0.60
CA ASN A 288 1.81 -14.23 -0.39
C ASN A 288 1.81 -13.70 1.07
N SER A 289 2.72 -14.19 1.92
CA SER A 289 2.99 -13.68 3.27
C SER A 289 4.34 -12.98 3.37
#